data_AF-A0A124FE65-F1
#
_entry.id   AF-A0A124FE65-F1
#
_cell.length_a   1.000
_cell.length_b   1.000
_cell.length_c   1.000
_cell.angle_alpha   90.00
_cell.angle_beta   90.00
_cell.angle_gamma   90.00
#
_symmetry.space_group_name_H-M   'P 1'
#
loop_
_entity.id
_entity.type
_entity.pdbx_description
1 polymer ?
#
loop_
_entity_poly.entity_id
_entity_poly.type
_entity_poly.pdbx_seq_one_letter_code
_entity_poly.pdbx_strand_id
1 'polypeptide(L)'
;MIFSIIGAFFVYIMGAFYVTKIIYVFIKVGSIPSLKDLTIELLLALDLFLFGSLLLIFAYGTYDLFIRSAFPETLQSSAKQCPIWLSIGTIEDLKGYLLGYIIIMLSVTFLQKAVALEYTSPVSLFLFAGGIFLLGLTHYFAHKR
;
A
#
# COMPACT_ATOMS: atom_id res chain seq x y z
N MET A 1 18.36 0.35 -2.66
CA MET A 1 18.11 -0.89 -1.88
C MET A 1 18.24 -0.70 -0.36
N ILE A 2 19.43 -0.50 0.25
CA ILE A 2 19.61 -0.48 1.72
C ILE A 2 18.68 0.52 2.43
N PHE A 3 18.63 1.77 1.97
CA PHE A 3 17.75 2.79 2.57
C PHE A 3 16.25 2.43 2.49
N SER A 4 15.83 1.76 1.42
CA SER A 4 14.44 1.33 1.24
C SER A 4 14.07 0.18 2.18
N ILE A 5 15.01 -0.74 2.44
CA ILE A 5 14.82 -1.83 3.40
C ILE A 5 14.72 -1.28 4.83
N ILE A 6 15.61 -0.36 5.20
CA ILE A 6 15.59 0.29 6.52
C ILE A 6 14.31 1.09 6.70
N GLY A 7 13.91 1.85 5.66
CA GLY A 7 12.66 2.61 5.66
C GLY A 7 11.42 1.71 5.80
N ALA A 8 11.37 0.59 5.06
CA ALA A 8 10.30 -0.38 5.19
C ALA A 8 10.19 -0.90 6.63
N PHE A 9 11.31 -1.31 7.22
CA PHE A 9 11.35 -1.82 8.60
C PHE A 9 10.85 -0.77 9.61
N PHE A 10 11.28 0.48 9.46
CA PHE A 10 10.83 1.58 10.30
C PHE A 10 9.31 1.80 10.19
N VAL A 11 8.77 1.82 8.98
CA VAL A 11 7.33 2.01 8.74
C VAL A 11 6.52 0.83 9.29
N TYR A 12 7.02 -0.41 9.15
CA TYR A 12 6.39 -1.59 9.75
C TYR A 12 6.31 -1.49 11.27
N ILE A 13 7.37 -1.03 11.94
CA ILE A 13 7.37 -0.80 13.39
C ILE A 13 6.33 0.26 13.76
N MET A 14 6.26 1.36 13.01
CA MET A 14 5.24 2.40 13.22
C MET A 14 3.82 1.84 13.06
N GLY A 15 3.56 1.05 12.03
CA GLY A 15 2.27 0.37 11.83
C GLY A 15 1.93 -0.57 12.99
N ALA A 16 2.90 -1.37 13.45
CA ALA A 16 2.72 -2.27 14.58
C ALA A 16 2.41 -1.51 15.89
N PHE A 17 3.01 -0.33 16.09
CA PHE A 17 2.72 0.52 17.23
C PHE A 17 1.26 1.02 17.23
N TYR A 18 0.75 1.44 16.07
CA TYR A 18 -0.67 1.82 15.91
C TYR A 18 -1.62 0.67 16.24
N VAL A 19 -1.36 -0.53 15.71
CA VAL A 19 -2.19 -1.73 15.99
C VAL A 19 -2.16 -2.08 17.48
N THR A 20 -0.98 -2.04 18.11
CA THR A 20 -0.83 -2.35 19.53
C THR A 20 -1.59 -1.36 20.40
N LYS A 21 -1.58 -0.06 20.04
CA LYS A 21 -2.36 0.97 20.72
C LYS A 21 -3.86 0.69 20.66
N ILE A 22 -4.39 0.31 19.49
CA ILE A 22 -5.81 -0.03 19.30
C ILE A 22 -6.20 -1.22 20.20
N ILE A 23 -5.38 -2.28 20.20
CA ILE A 23 -5.60 -3.46 21.05
C ILE A 23 -5.58 -3.09 22.54
N TYR A 24 -4.63 -2.25 22.96
CA TYR A 24 -4.54 -1.81 24.35
C TYR A 24 -5.76 -1.00 24.80
N VAL A 25 -6.24 -0.08 23.95
CA VAL A 25 -7.47 0.69 24.21
C VAL A 25 -8.68 -0.24 24.30
N PHE A 26 -8.80 -1.21 23.40
CA PHE A 26 -9.88 -2.19 23.40
C PHE A 26 -9.93 -3.00 24.70
N ILE A 27 -8.77 -3.49 25.17
CA ILE A 27 -8.67 -4.25 26.42
C ILE A 27 -8.97 -3.38 27.65
N LYS A 28 -8.48 -2.13 27.67
CA LYS A 28 -8.58 -1.24 28.85
C LYS A 28 -9.97 -0.65 29.03
N VAL A 29 -10.64 -0.28 27.94
CA VAL A 29 -11.95 0.40 28.00
C VAL A 29 -13.09 -0.61 28.10
N GLY A 30 -12.94 -1.84 27.60
CA GLY A 30 -13.95 -2.91 27.70
C GLY A 30 -15.28 -2.62 26.98
N SER A 31 -15.45 -1.41 26.46
CA SER A 31 -16.53 -0.97 25.59
C SER A 31 -15.94 -0.62 24.24
N ILE A 32 -16.65 -1.00 23.18
CA ILE A 32 -16.27 -0.74 21.80
C ILE A 32 -16.24 0.80 21.62
N PRO A 33 -15.08 1.45 21.42
CA PRO A 33 -15.09 2.82 20.90
C PRO A 33 -15.92 2.81 19.62
N SER A 34 -16.55 3.93 19.26
CA SER A 34 -17.49 3.95 18.14
C SER A 34 -16.92 3.19 16.94
N LEU A 35 -17.69 2.26 16.35
CA LEU A 35 -17.20 1.37 15.28
C LEU A 35 -16.52 2.16 14.14
N LYS A 36 -16.96 3.40 13.95
CA LYS A 36 -16.39 4.39 13.03
C LYS A 36 -14.94 4.74 13.39
N ASP A 37 -14.65 5.12 14.63
CA ASP A 37 -13.31 5.51 15.07
C ASP A 37 -12.32 4.35 14.98
N LEU A 38 -12.76 3.14 15.38
CA LEU A 38 -11.96 1.93 15.26
C LEU A 38 -11.61 1.64 13.79
N THR A 39 -12.58 1.78 12.89
CA THR A 39 -12.38 1.56 11.46
C THR A 39 -11.38 2.57 10.88
N ILE A 40 -11.46 3.84 11.29
CA ILE A 40 -10.54 4.89 10.82
C ILE A 40 -9.10 4.63 11.30
N GLU A 41 -8.92 4.27 12.58
CA GLU A 41 -7.59 4.01 13.15
C GLU A 41 -6.97 2.73 12.56
N LEU A 42 -7.79 1.71 12.30
CA LEU A 42 -7.36 0.49 11.60
C LEU A 42 -6.95 0.76 10.15
N LEU A 43 -7.71 1.59 9.43
CA LEU A 43 -7.40 1.95 8.05
C LEU A 43 -6.11 2.79 7.95
N LEU A 44 -5.82 3.60 8.99
CA LEU A 44 -4.55 4.31 9.11
C LEU A 44 -3.38 3.33 9.30
N ALA A 45 -3.52 2.34 10.18
CA ALA A 45 -2.50 1.31 10.34
C ALA A 45 -2.27 0.49 9.06
N LEU A 46 -3.34 0.18 8.33
CA LEU A 46 -3.29 -0.50 7.05
C LEU A 46 -2.46 0.30 6.03
N ASP A 47 -2.71 1.60 5.90
CA ASP A 47 -1.95 2.47 5.00
C ASP A 47 -0.43 2.42 5.27
N LEU A 48 -0.02 2.45 6.55
CA LEU A 48 1.40 2.29 6.91
C LEU A 48 1.96 0.94 6.45
N PHE A 49 1.24 -0.17 6.64
CA PHE A 49 1.72 -1.48 6.20
C PHE A 49 1.81 -1.61 4.69
N LEU A 50 0.89 -0.99 3.96
CA LEU A 50 0.97 -0.90 2.52
C LEU A 50 2.21 -0.08 2.10
N PHE A 51 2.46 1.05 2.76
CA PHE A 51 3.65 1.86 2.44
C PHE A 51 4.96 1.11 2.74
N GLY A 52 5.01 0.35 3.83
CA GLY A 52 6.13 -0.54 4.13
C GLY A 52 6.34 -1.62 3.07
N SER A 53 5.24 -2.22 2.59
CA SER A 53 5.25 -3.22 1.50
C SER A 53 5.75 -2.61 0.19
N LEU A 54 5.32 -1.38 -0.14
CA LEU A 54 5.78 -0.64 -1.32
C LEU A 54 7.29 -0.41 -1.29
N LEU A 55 7.84 0.01 -0.14
CA LEU A 55 9.27 0.21 0.03
C LEU A 55 10.05 -1.11 -0.11
N LEU A 56 9.47 -2.24 0.30
CA LEU A 56 10.08 -3.56 0.14
C LEU A 56 10.06 -4.01 -1.33
N ILE A 57 8.94 -3.81 -2.03
CA ILE A 57 8.84 -4.06 -3.48
C ILE A 57 9.81 -3.17 -4.25
N PHE A 58 9.95 -1.90 -3.87
CA PHE A 58 10.94 -1.00 -4.46
C PHE A 58 12.38 -1.46 -4.19
N ALA A 59 12.67 -1.91 -2.96
CA ALA A 59 13.98 -2.48 -2.62
C ALA A 59 14.29 -3.69 -3.51
N TYR A 60 13.34 -4.61 -3.64
CA TYR A 60 13.46 -5.80 -4.49
C TYR A 60 13.59 -5.45 -5.97
N GLY A 61 12.78 -4.53 -6.48
CA GLY A 61 12.85 -4.07 -7.86
C GLY A 61 14.20 -3.43 -8.19
N THR A 62 14.75 -2.62 -7.27
CA THR A 62 16.12 -2.09 -7.44
C THR A 62 17.18 -3.19 -7.33
N TYR A 63 16.98 -4.21 -6.51
CA TYR A 63 17.89 -5.35 -6.43
C TYR A 63 17.92 -6.13 -7.75
N ASP A 64 16.75 -6.48 -8.28
CA ASP A 64 16.60 -7.22 -9.53
C ASP A 64 17.20 -6.43 -10.71
N LEU A 65 16.87 -5.15 -10.80
CA LEU A 65 17.35 -4.27 -11.87
C LEU A 65 18.86 -4.05 -11.84
N PHE A 66 19.48 -3.82 -10.68
CA PHE A 66 20.90 -3.45 -10.60
C PHE A 66 21.85 -4.64 -10.42
N ILE A 67 21.46 -5.69 -9.71
CA ILE A 67 22.34 -6.82 -9.41
C ILE A 67 22.14 -7.96 -10.43
N ARG A 68 20.89 -8.27 -10.78
CA ARG A 68 20.59 -9.42 -11.67
C ARG A 68 20.90 -9.13 -13.14
N SER A 69 20.80 -7.87 -13.56
CA SER A 69 21.22 -7.43 -14.91
C SER A 69 22.74 -7.32 -15.07
N ALA A 70 23.47 -7.00 -14.00
CA ALA A 70 24.92 -6.74 -14.04
C ALA A 70 25.77 -8.03 -14.00
N PHE A 71 25.27 -9.13 -13.42
CA PHE A 71 26.01 -10.40 -13.31
C PHE A 71 25.16 -11.62 -13.72
N PRO A 72 24.93 -11.82 -15.03
CA PRO A 72 24.11 -12.94 -15.51
C PRO A 72 24.79 -14.31 -15.41
N GLU A 73 26.12 -14.40 -15.40
CA GLU A 73 26.85 -15.68 -15.50
C GLU A 73 27.10 -16.40 -14.17
N THR A 74 27.17 -15.68 -13.04
CA THR A 74 27.43 -16.28 -11.71
C THR A 74 26.17 -16.86 -11.05
N LEU A 75 24.98 -16.53 -11.56
CA LEU A 75 23.70 -16.94 -10.98
C LEU A 75 23.00 -18.08 -11.75
N GLN A 76 23.55 -18.56 -12.88
CA GLN A 76 22.93 -19.62 -13.69
C GLN A 76 22.75 -20.95 -12.94
N SER A 77 23.61 -21.26 -11.96
CA SER A 77 23.48 -22.46 -11.13
C SER A 77 22.40 -22.35 -10.04
N SER A 78 21.90 -21.15 -9.72
CA SER A 78 20.78 -20.91 -8.79
C SER A 78 19.50 -20.38 -9.47
N ALA A 79 19.58 -19.99 -10.75
CA ALA A 79 18.48 -19.40 -11.51
C ALA A 79 17.35 -20.39 -11.87
N LYS A 80 17.51 -21.69 -11.60
CA LYS A 80 16.54 -22.73 -11.97
C LYS A 80 15.23 -22.70 -11.15
N GLN A 81 15.09 -21.79 -10.18
CA GLN A 81 13.97 -21.73 -9.24
C GLN A 81 13.30 -20.35 -9.15
N CYS A 82 13.49 -19.44 -10.11
CA CYS A 82 12.70 -18.21 -10.15
C CYS A 82 11.47 -18.40 -11.05
N PRO A 83 10.24 -18.43 -10.50
CA PRO A 83 9.03 -18.51 -11.31
C PRO A 83 8.84 -17.26 -12.18
N ILE A 84 8.29 -17.46 -13.38
CA ILE A 84 8.19 -16.48 -14.48
C ILE A 84 7.41 -15.20 -14.12
N TRP A 85 6.63 -15.20 -13.05
CA TRP A 85 5.94 -13.99 -12.55
C TRP A 85 6.89 -12.94 -11.95
N LEU A 86 8.14 -13.32 -11.66
CA LEU A 86 9.16 -12.52 -10.96
C LEU A 86 10.40 -12.28 -11.86
N SER A 87 10.17 -12.05 -13.16
CA SER A 87 11.22 -11.64 -14.09
C SER A 87 10.92 -10.23 -14.57
N ILE A 88 11.22 -9.23 -13.73
CA ILE A 88 11.07 -7.82 -14.06
C ILE A 88 12.29 -7.42 -14.91
N GLY A 89 12.16 -7.58 -16.23
CA GLY A 89 13.29 -7.41 -17.15
C GLY A 89 13.70 -5.95 -17.37
N THR A 90 12.90 -4.96 -16.96
CA THR A 90 13.14 -3.55 -17.33
C THR A 90 12.57 -2.56 -16.30
N ILE A 91 13.16 -1.36 -16.21
CA ILE A 91 12.71 -0.23 -15.37
C ILE A 91 11.23 0.12 -15.59
N GLU A 92 10.75 -0.06 -16.83
CA GLU A 92 9.37 0.22 -17.24
C GLU A 92 8.35 -0.66 -16.49
N ASP A 93 8.67 -1.92 -16.24
CA ASP A 93 7.81 -2.86 -15.52
C ASP A 93 7.72 -2.50 -14.04
N LEU A 94 8.87 -2.16 -13.43
CA LEU A 94 8.90 -1.68 -12.05
C LEU A 94 8.09 -0.39 -11.87
N LYS A 95 8.15 0.51 -12.85
CA LYS A 95 7.34 1.73 -12.91
C LYS A 95 5.85 1.42 -13.06
N GLY A 96 5.49 0.41 -13.85
CA GLY A 96 4.11 -0.07 -13.99
C GLY A 96 3.54 -0.60 -12.67
N TYR A 97 4.29 -1.45 -11.96
CA TYR A 97 3.90 -1.95 -10.64
C TYR A 97 3.79 -0.83 -9.60
N LEU A 98 4.71 0.14 -9.63
CA LEU A 98 4.70 1.28 -8.73
C LEU A 98 3.47 2.18 -8.97
N LEU A 99 3.11 2.42 -10.23
CA LEU A 99 1.91 3.18 -10.60
C LEU A 99 0.63 2.46 -10.15
N GLY A 100 0.53 1.15 -10.37
CA GLY A 100 -0.58 0.33 -9.90
C GLY A 100 -0.74 0.39 -8.39
N TYR A 101 0.38 0.36 -7.65
CA TYR A 101 0.36 0.47 -6.20
C TYR A 101 -0.06 1.85 -5.69
N ILE A 102 0.38 2.93 -6.34
CA ILE A 102 -0.06 4.30 -6.01
C ILE A 102 -1.59 4.41 -6.14
N ILE A 103 -2.19 3.80 -7.16
CA ILE A 103 -3.65 3.80 -7.34
C ILE A 103 -4.35 3.08 -6.18
N ILE A 104 -3.81 1.95 -5.73
CA ILE A 104 -4.33 1.22 -4.56
C ILE A 104 -4.23 2.10 -3.31
N MET A 105 -3.08 2.73 -3.07
CA MET A 105 -2.86 3.62 -1.92
C MET A 105 -3.85 4.79 -1.92
N LEU A 106 -3.98 5.48 -3.05
CA LEU A 106 -4.93 6.59 -3.20
C LEU A 106 -6.37 6.14 -2.92
N SER A 107 -6.73 4.93 -3.34
CA SER A 107 -8.06 4.35 -3.10
C SER A 107 -8.30 4.06 -1.61
N VAL A 108 -7.30 3.51 -0.90
CA VAL A 108 -7.39 3.28 0.55
C VAL A 108 -7.48 4.61 1.32
N THR A 109 -6.66 5.60 0.97
CA THR A 109 -6.72 6.94 1.59
C THR A 109 -8.06 7.62 1.33
N PHE A 110 -8.64 7.46 0.13
CA PHE A 110 -9.97 7.97 -0.17
C PHE A 110 -11.04 7.29 0.69
N LEU A 111 -10.98 5.97 0.82
CA LEU A 111 -11.89 5.22 1.71
C LEU A 111 -11.72 5.66 3.18
N GLN A 112 -10.52 6.02 3.60
CA GLN A 112 -10.30 6.58 4.95
C GLN A 112 -11.06 7.88 5.15
N LYS A 113 -10.94 8.81 4.20
CA LYS A 113 -11.64 10.09 4.24
C LYS A 113 -13.15 9.91 4.14
N ALA A 114 -13.60 8.94 3.34
CA ALA A 114 -14.99 8.53 3.21
C ALA A 114 -15.60 8.15 4.56
N VAL A 115 -14.94 7.22 5.27
CA VAL A 115 -15.42 6.70 6.54
C VAL A 115 -15.30 7.76 7.64
N ALA A 116 -14.33 8.68 7.56
CA ALA A 116 -14.15 9.74 8.55
C ALA A 116 -15.16 10.90 8.45
N LEU A 117 -15.76 11.12 7.28
CA LEU A 117 -16.72 12.22 7.08
C LEU A 117 -17.94 12.08 8.00
N GLU A 118 -18.32 13.17 8.65
CA GLU A 118 -19.61 13.30 9.33
C GLU A 118 -20.64 13.86 8.34
N TYR A 119 -21.82 13.24 8.29
CA TYR A 119 -22.88 13.54 7.31
C TYR A 119 -23.64 14.84 7.66
N THR A 120 -22.92 15.93 7.89
CA THR A 120 -23.50 17.18 8.38
C THR A 120 -23.98 18.09 7.25
N SER A 121 -23.52 17.90 6.01
CA SER A 121 -23.87 18.75 4.87
C SER A 121 -24.25 17.96 3.61
N PRO A 122 -25.33 18.30 2.89
CA PRO A 122 -25.69 17.67 1.62
C PRO A 122 -24.60 17.86 0.53
N VAL A 123 -23.78 18.91 0.64
CA VAL A 123 -22.67 19.15 -0.31
C VAL A 123 -21.54 18.13 -0.15
N SER A 124 -21.23 17.69 1.08
CA SER A 124 -20.19 16.69 1.31
C SER A 124 -20.61 15.31 0.78
N LEU A 125 -21.90 14.97 0.85
CA LEU A 125 -22.47 13.78 0.23
C LEU A 125 -22.34 13.79 -1.29
N PHE A 126 -22.62 14.93 -1.93
CA PHE A 126 -22.48 15.06 -3.39
C PHE A 126 -21.02 14.95 -3.84
N LEU A 127 -20.10 15.62 -3.14
CA LEU A 127 -18.65 15.50 -3.40
C LEU A 127 -18.15 14.06 -3.20
N PHE A 128 -18.69 13.36 -2.20
CA PHE A 128 -18.34 11.97 -1.94
C PHE A 128 -18.81 11.03 -3.07
N ALA A 129 -20.07 11.18 -3.51
CA ALA A 129 -20.59 10.45 -4.66
C ALA A 129 -19.77 10.72 -5.94
N GLY A 130 -19.38 11.99 -6.16
CA GLY A 130 -18.48 12.37 -7.24
C GLY A 130 -17.09 11.71 -7.14
N GLY A 131 -16.53 11.61 -5.94
CA GLY A 131 -15.25 10.95 -5.69
C GLY A 131 -15.28 9.44 -5.99
N ILE A 132 -16.33 8.74 -5.56
CA ILE A 132 -16.53 7.31 -5.88
C ILE A 132 -16.65 7.12 -7.40
N PHE A 133 -17.41 8.00 -8.07
CA PHE A 133 -17.55 7.96 -9.53
C PHE A 133 -16.19 8.13 -10.22
N LEU A 134 -15.36 9.08 -9.76
CA LEU A 134 -14.02 9.33 -10.30
C LEU A 134 -13.05 8.16 -10.08
N LEU A 135 -13.11 7.51 -8.91
CA LEU A 135 -12.31 6.31 -8.64
C LEU A 135 -12.71 5.15 -9.55
N GLY A 136 -14.02 4.92 -9.72
CA GLY A 136 -14.53 3.93 -10.65
C GLY A 136 -14.09 4.20 -12.08
N LEU A 137 -14.13 5.47 -12.50
CA LEU A 137 -13.69 5.90 -13.83
C LEU A 137 -12.18 5.69 -14.02
N THR A 138 -11.38 6.03 -13.01
CA THR A 138 -9.92 5.80 -13.03
C THR A 138 -9.59 4.31 -13.18
N HIS A 139 -10.29 3.45 -12.42
CA HIS A 139 -10.07 2.01 -12.50
C HIS A 139 -10.50 1.44 -13.87
N TYR A 140 -11.62 1.90 -14.42
CA TYR A 140 -12.08 1.52 -15.75
C TYR A 140 -11.07 1.86 -16.85
N PHE A 141 -10.48 3.06 -16.80
CA PHE A 141 -9.44 3.45 -17.75
C PHE A 141 -8.12 2.69 -17.55
N ALA A 142 -7.78 2.35 -16.30
CA ALA A 142 -6.58 1.59 -15.99
C ALA A 142 -6.65 0.12 -16.46
N HIS A 143 -7.85 -0.49 -16.49
CA HIS A 143 -8.01 -1.90 -16.92
C HIS A 143 -8.15 -2.07 -18.44
N LYS A 144 -8.49 -1.01 -19.19
CA LYS A 144 -8.67 -1.08 -20.65
C LYS A 144 -7.36 -1.01 -21.45
N ARG A 145 -6.20 -1.21 -20.82
CA ARG A 145 -4.88 -1.14 -21.47
C ARG A 145 -4.04 -2.36 -21.18
#